data_AF-A0A5C5WVU2-F1
#
_entry.id   AF-A0A5C5WVU2-F1
#
_cell.length_a   1.000
_cell.length_b   1.000
_cell.length_c   1.000
_cell.angle_alpha   90.00
_cell.angle_beta   90.00
_cell.angle_gamma   90.00
#
_symmetry.space_group_name_H-M   'P 1'
#
loop_
_entity.id
_entity.type
_entity.pdbx_description
1 polymer ?
#
loop_
_entity_poly.entity_id
_entity_poly.type
_entity_poly.pdbx_seq_one_letter_code
_entity_poly.pdbx_strand_id
1 'polypeptide(L)'
;MCRQRKHQCRIGKFEALEGRRLLAANVAASYSDGELVLAGSFDDDHLSIEANPATRHVIVRGRDGTLINGRSAIGFNAVSDFKVNLKGGENEIVMQSSTSAMAVFDTLNLRVGNGSDVVWVDKMRFTESSTIVTLRGDDLVVVSDSQLSNLRLNVGLGDDGVQLIDNRIDGSSRLVSEGGSDSIDIRSNTFLNSPLYDRFLISAGEGDDNINFVANTIRTHSDVWIDGGGGNNSGLIEGVTPLSFEGTSLSGPWRAVDGIRSNPGWIKYETLHDASTHDVTVTLVNGRANIMGTQFDDRIFVDTRLRSGGRQELTVRGLPGTTINGEETLVLDHVDMIVLSLFGGDDLFSMSDLQRGLGVQNTTYERFDVDLGGGDDFFQIVYPRVTGVFSVIAGDGDDYVSINRVDATQLVVEAGNGDDAVEVNLSSIDSLTVRGGEGSDTFDLINNNFATYLVTIHGEAGNDTLIWDQNLIIGDPLLIVSGGTGTDTLFYDNRNYRSGIRMGPSIIGSEFEDSLLDPFVWPDNQDPMSLHPLDYLWRLYGRLVPTWDEL
;
A
#
# COMPACT_ATOMS: atom_id res chain seq x y z
N MET A 1 45.55 63.73 -28.27
CA MET A 1 45.34 62.80 -27.13
C MET A 1 43.85 62.74 -26.81
N CYS A 2 43.33 61.53 -26.65
CA CYS A 2 41.91 61.17 -26.66
C CYS A 2 41.09 61.86 -25.55
N ARG A 3 40.01 62.55 -25.92
CA ARG A 3 39.07 63.20 -24.98
C ARG A 3 37.82 62.33 -24.90
N GLN A 4 37.76 61.43 -23.91
CA GLN A 4 36.59 60.62 -23.60
C GLN A 4 35.38 61.51 -23.26
N ARG A 5 34.35 61.51 -24.10
CA ARG A 5 33.02 62.05 -23.79
C ARG A 5 32.20 60.95 -23.12
N LYS A 6 31.93 61.10 -21.81
CA LYS A 6 30.90 60.34 -21.09
C LYS A 6 29.53 60.73 -21.66
N HIS A 7 28.93 59.87 -22.48
CA HIS A 7 27.51 59.98 -22.82
C HIS A 7 26.68 59.57 -21.60
N GLN A 8 26.15 60.55 -20.88
CA GLN A 8 25.05 60.33 -19.93
C GLN A 8 23.80 59.93 -20.73
N CYS A 9 23.57 58.62 -20.85
CA CYS A 9 22.30 58.09 -21.31
C CYS A 9 21.26 58.38 -20.21
N ARG A 10 20.51 59.47 -20.35
CA ARG A 10 19.30 59.73 -19.55
C ARG A 10 18.25 58.72 -19.98
N ILE A 11 18.21 57.57 -19.31
CA ILE A 11 17.07 56.67 -19.37
C ILE A 11 15.90 57.44 -18.73
N GLY A 12 14.92 57.83 -19.55
CA GLY A 12 13.69 58.43 -19.06
C GLY A 12 13.06 57.48 -18.04
N LYS A 13 12.72 57.98 -16.85
CA LYS A 13 11.90 57.24 -15.91
C LYS A 13 10.53 57.07 -16.56
N PHE A 14 10.25 55.88 -17.07
CA PHE A 14 8.89 55.48 -17.35
C PHE A 14 8.24 55.27 -15.98
N GLU A 15 7.29 56.14 -15.62
CA GLU A 15 6.38 55.86 -14.52
C GLU A 15 5.67 54.54 -14.85
N ALA A 16 5.60 53.63 -13.88
CA ALA A 16 4.85 52.40 -14.06
C ALA A 16 3.42 52.81 -14.45
N LEU A 17 2.95 52.35 -15.61
CA LEU A 17 1.56 52.54 -16.03
C LEU A 17 0.68 52.08 -14.88
N GLU A 18 -0.10 53.00 -14.30
CA GLU A 18 -1.05 52.67 -13.25
C GLU A 18 -1.89 51.50 -13.72
N GLY A 19 -1.93 50.44 -12.92
CA GLY A 19 -2.68 49.24 -13.24
C GLY A 19 -4.13 49.65 -13.46
N ARG A 20 -4.60 49.59 -14.71
CA ARG A 20 -6.00 49.82 -15.03
C ARG A 20 -6.79 48.70 -14.36
N ARG A 21 -7.33 48.99 -13.18
CA ARG A 21 -8.30 48.13 -12.52
C ARG A 21 -9.53 48.12 -13.42
N LEU A 22 -9.91 46.95 -13.92
CA LEU A 22 -11.16 46.78 -14.64
C LEU A 22 -12.29 47.26 -13.72
N LEU A 23 -13.32 47.89 -14.29
CA LEU A 23 -14.56 48.14 -13.56
C LEU A 23 -15.08 46.77 -13.08
N ALA A 24 -15.63 46.74 -11.87
CA ALA A 24 -16.23 45.54 -11.30
C ALA A 24 -17.19 44.88 -12.31
N ALA A 25 -17.18 43.54 -12.38
CA ALA A 25 -18.02 42.74 -13.27
C ALA A 25 -17.86 43.06 -14.78
N ASN A 26 -16.64 43.31 -15.25
CA ASN A 26 -16.37 43.44 -16.69
C ASN A 26 -15.17 42.60 -17.14
N VAL A 27 -15.48 41.52 -17.85
CA VAL A 27 -14.52 40.61 -18.48
C VAL A 27 -13.94 41.26 -19.74
N ALA A 28 -12.62 41.29 -19.81
CA ALA A 28 -11.91 41.70 -21.01
C ALA A 28 -11.84 40.53 -22.00
N ALA A 29 -12.30 40.74 -23.23
CA ALA A 29 -12.23 39.74 -24.29
C ALA A 29 -11.34 40.22 -25.43
N SER A 30 -10.40 39.39 -25.85
CA SER A 30 -9.56 39.63 -27.03
C SER A 30 -9.47 38.40 -27.90
N TYR A 31 -9.35 38.60 -29.20
CA TYR A 31 -9.24 37.53 -30.17
C TYR A 31 -8.12 37.84 -31.16
N SER A 32 -7.18 36.91 -31.32
CA SER A 32 -6.10 36.97 -32.30
C SER A 32 -5.75 35.57 -32.75
N ASP A 33 -5.54 35.39 -34.06
CA ASP A 33 -5.00 34.16 -34.64
C ASP A 33 -5.73 32.86 -34.21
N GLY A 34 -7.06 32.92 -34.06
CA GLY A 34 -7.87 31.76 -33.65
C GLY A 34 -8.04 31.61 -32.14
N GLU A 35 -7.18 32.22 -31.32
CA GLU A 35 -7.26 32.18 -29.86
C GLU A 35 -8.21 33.26 -29.32
N LEU A 36 -9.25 32.82 -28.62
CA LEU A 36 -10.13 33.68 -27.83
C LEU A 36 -9.66 33.71 -26.37
N VAL A 37 -9.20 34.88 -25.94
CA VAL A 37 -8.73 35.12 -24.56
C VAL A 37 -9.80 35.91 -23.80
N LEU A 38 -10.26 35.36 -22.67
CA LEU A 38 -11.16 36.02 -21.72
C LEU A 38 -10.41 36.22 -20.39
N ALA A 39 -10.34 37.45 -19.92
CA ALA A 39 -9.68 37.81 -18.65
C ALA A 39 -10.68 38.49 -17.70
N GLY A 40 -10.95 37.82 -16.59
CA GLY A 40 -11.92 38.24 -15.59
C GLY A 40 -11.45 39.36 -14.66
N SER A 41 -12.38 39.78 -13.82
CA SER A 41 -12.18 40.70 -12.70
C SER A 41 -11.81 39.92 -11.42
N PHE A 42 -11.90 40.57 -10.26
CA PHE A 42 -11.77 39.90 -8.95
C PHE A 42 -13.13 39.78 -8.24
N ASP A 43 -14.19 40.24 -8.90
CA ASP A 43 -15.57 40.09 -8.50
C ASP A 43 -16.18 38.95 -9.35
N ASP A 44 -17.37 38.49 -8.96
CA ASP A 44 -18.10 37.41 -9.62
C ASP A 44 -18.29 37.69 -11.13
N ASP A 45 -17.77 36.79 -11.98
CA ASP A 45 -17.95 36.85 -13.42
C ASP A 45 -18.81 35.69 -13.91
N HIS A 46 -20.04 35.99 -14.34
CA HIS A 46 -20.98 34.99 -14.85
C HIS A 46 -21.02 35.04 -16.39
N LEU A 47 -20.55 33.96 -17.03
CA LEU A 47 -20.35 33.86 -18.47
C LEU A 47 -21.18 32.74 -19.10
N SER A 48 -21.65 33.00 -20.32
CA SER A 48 -22.20 31.98 -21.21
C SER A 48 -21.51 32.07 -22.57
N ILE A 49 -20.88 30.97 -22.99
CA ILE A 49 -20.13 30.83 -24.22
C ILE A 49 -20.87 29.84 -25.11
N GLU A 50 -21.46 30.35 -26.18
CA GLU A 50 -22.27 29.57 -27.10
C GLU A 50 -21.53 29.43 -28.44
N ALA A 51 -21.19 28.20 -28.83
CA ALA A 51 -20.43 27.90 -30.02
C ALA A 51 -21.30 27.31 -31.14
N ASN A 52 -21.21 27.86 -32.34
CA ASN A 52 -21.83 27.28 -33.52
C ASN A 52 -20.87 26.26 -34.17
N PRO A 53 -21.21 24.96 -34.22
CA PRO A 53 -20.32 23.92 -34.72
C PRO A 53 -20.02 24.02 -36.21
N ALA A 54 -20.92 24.61 -37.01
CA ALA A 54 -20.77 24.70 -38.46
C ALA A 54 -19.83 25.83 -38.89
N THR A 55 -19.80 26.93 -38.12
CA THR A 55 -19.08 28.15 -38.50
C THR A 55 -17.91 28.48 -37.59
N ARG A 56 -17.74 27.76 -36.47
CA ARG A 56 -16.82 28.13 -35.38
C ARG A 56 -17.04 29.58 -34.92
N HIS A 57 -18.27 30.08 -35.06
CA HIS A 57 -18.67 31.36 -34.52
C HIS A 57 -19.05 31.17 -33.06
N VAL A 58 -18.43 31.95 -32.18
CA VAL A 58 -18.62 31.89 -30.73
C VAL A 58 -19.26 33.19 -30.27
N ILE A 59 -20.33 33.10 -29.49
CA ILE A 59 -20.93 34.24 -28.80
C ILE A 59 -20.61 34.13 -27.32
N VAL A 60 -19.90 35.12 -26.79
CA VAL A 60 -19.66 35.27 -25.36
C VAL A 60 -20.66 36.27 -24.80
N ARG A 61 -21.43 35.86 -23.79
CA ARG A 61 -22.43 36.68 -23.09
C ARG A 61 -22.05 36.81 -21.62
N GLY A 62 -22.16 38.01 -21.09
CA GLY A 62 -22.17 38.21 -19.65
C GLY A 62 -23.58 38.03 -19.08
N ARG A 63 -23.67 37.44 -17.90
CA ARG A 63 -24.89 37.23 -17.11
C ARG A 63 -24.79 37.99 -15.78
N ASP A 64 -25.92 38.20 -15.13
CA ASP A 64 -26.02 38.79 -13.79
C ASP A 64 -25.23 40.10 -13.58
N GLY A 65 -25.24 40.95 -14.61
CA GLY A 65 -24.56 42.25 -14.60
C GLY A 65 -23.14 42.22 -15.16
N THR A 66 -22.56 41.04 -15.38
CA THR A 66 -21.25 40.87 -16.05
C THR A 66 -21.30 41.45 -17.46
N LEU A 67 -20.31 42.27 -17.80
CA LEU A 67 -20.12 42.84 -19.13
C LEU A 67 -18.87 42.25 -19.80
N ILE A 68 -18.89 42.17 -21.13
CA ILE A 68 -17.78 41.75 -22.00
C ILE A 68 -17.32 42.96 -22.80
N ASN A 69 -16.15 43.51 -22.49
CA ASN A 69 -15.67 44.78 -23.04
C ASN A 69 -16.73 45.91 -23.03
N GLY A 70 -17.48 46.02 -21.92
CA GLY A 70 -18.54 47.02 -21.73
C GLY A 70 -19.85 46.73 -22.47
N ARG A 71 -20.04 45.51 -22.99
CA ARG A 71 -21.26 45.08 -23.70
C ARG A 71 -21.82 43.81 -23.06
N SER A 72 -23.12 43.54 -23.19
CA SER A 72 -23.70 42.30 -22.67
C SER A 72 -23.30 41.05 -23.46
N ALA A 73 -22.89 41.20 -24.72
CA ALA A 73 -22.42 40.08 -25.55
C ALA A 73 -21.50 40.53 -26.69
N ILE A 74 -20.58 39.66 -27.11
CA ILE A 74 -19.69 39.84 -28.27
C ILE A 74 -19.58 38.52 -29.05
N GLY A 75 -19.64 38.61 -30.39
CA GLY A 75 -19.43 37.48 -31.29
C GLY A 75 -18.03 37.48 -31.88
N PHE A 76 -17.44 36.29 -32.01
CA PHE A 76 -16.11 36.02 -32.57
C PHE A 76 -16.24 34.97 -33.65
N ASN A 77 -15.60 35.19 -34.80
CA ASN A 77 -15.59 34.23 -35.91
C ASN A 77 -14.30 33.42 -35.89
N ALA A 78 -14.36 32.18 -36.38
CA ALA A 78 -13.19 31.32 -36.57
C ALA A 78 -12.34 31.13 -35.29
N VAL A 79 -13.00 30.90 -34.15
CA VAL A 79 -12.30 30.53 -32.91
C VAL A 79 -11.82 29.09 -33.03
N SER A 80 -10.54 28.84 -32.73
CA SER A 80 -9.93 27.52 -32.61
C SER A 80 -9.62 27.18 -31.16
N ASP A 81 -9.22 28.17 -30.35
CA ASP A 81 -8.70 27.95 -29.01
C ASP A 81 -9.37 28.85 -27.98
N PHE A 82 -9.54 28.33 -26.76
CA PHE A 82 -10.04 29.09 -25.62
C PHE A 82 -8.97 29.23 -24.55
N LYS A 83 -8.80 30.47 -24.09
CA LYS A 83 -8.00 30.79 -22.91
C LYS A 83 -8.79 31.70 -21.98
N VAL A 84 -9.32 31.14 -20.92
CA VAL A 84 -10.13 31.86 -19.94
C VAL A 84 -9.37 31.89 -18.62
N ASN A 85 -9.23 33.10 -18.07
CA ASN A 85 -8.57 33.33 -16.80
C ASN A 85 -9.41 34.31 -15.98
N LEU A 86 -10.34 33.77 -15.20
CA LEU A 86 -11.05 34.48 -14.16
C LEU A 86 -10.18 34.42 -12.89
N LYS A 87 -10.19 35.48 -12.07
CA LYS A 87 -9.16 35.64 -11.02
C LYS A 87 -9.66 35.22 -9.66
N GLY A 88 -10.80 35.73 -9.23
CA GLY A 88 -11.44 35.37 -7.98
C GLY A 88 -12.89 35.82 -7.99
N GLY A 89 -13.61 35.61 -6.89
CA GLY A 89 -15.07 35.74 -6.85
C GLY A 89 -15.74 34.39 -7.09
N GLU A 90 -17.06 34.33 -6.95
CA GLU A 90 -17.86 33.14 -7.28
C GLU A 90 -18.20 33.21 -8.78
N ASN A 91 -17.47 32.48 -9.61
CA ASN A 91 -17.61 32.58 -11.05
C ASN A 91 -18.50 31.47 -11.60
N GLU A 92 -19.26 31.77 -12.64
CA GLU A 92 -20.11 30.78 -13.32
C GLU A 92 -19.81 30.79 -14.82
N ILE A 93 -19.26 29.70 -15.37
CA ILE A 93 -18.98 29.58 -16.80
C ILE A 93 -19.80 28.44 -17.39
N VAL A 94 -20.64 28.77 -18.38
CA VAL A 94 -21.36 27.76 -19.17
C VAL A 94 -20.86 27.79 -20.61
N MET A 95 -20.19 26.72 -21.05
CA MET A 95 -19.74 26.49 -22.42
C MET A 95 -20.61 25.43 -23.08
N GLN A 96 -21.25 25.76 -24.20
CA GLN A 96 -22.13 24.83 -24.89
C GLN A 96 -22.19 25.07 -26.40
N SER A 97 -22.61 24.05 -27.14
CA SER A 97 -22.97 24.19 -28.55
C SER A 97 -24.34 24.87 -28.72
N SER A 98 -24.48 25.74 -29.73
CA SER A 98 -25.75 26.37 -30.11
C SER A 98 -26.74 25.40 -30.78
N THR A 99 -26.32 24.16 -31.00
CA THR A 99 -27.11 23.12 -31.68
C THR A 99 -26.91 21.78 -30.96
N SER A 100 -27.65 20.74 -31.39
CA SER A 100 -27.39 19.39 -30.90
C SER A 100 -26.08 18.78 -31.41
N ALA A 101 -25.41 19.40 -32.39
CA ALA A 101 -24.13 18.93 -32.90
C ALA A 101 -22.97 19.46 -32.06
N MET A 102 -21.90 18.66 -31.95
CA MET A 102 -20.72 18.98 -31.15
C MET A 102 -19.87 20.08 -31.78
N ALA A 103 -19.51 21.12 -31.01
CA ALA A 103 -18.64 22.19 -31.49
C ALA A 103 -17.16 21.81 -31.35
N VAL A 104 -16.38 21.97 -32.43
CA VAL A 104 -15.00 21.47 -32.52
C VAL A 104 -13.97 22.59 -32.44
N PHE A 105 -13.09 22.46 -31.46
CA PHE A 105 -11.99 23.35 -31.12
C PHE A 105 -10.72 22.53 -30.89
N ASP A 106 -9.59 23.22 -30.84
CA ASP A 106 -8.29 22.59 -30.74
C ASP A 106 -7.91 22.49 -29.25
N THR A 107 -7.78 23.62 -28.54
CA THR A 107 -7.46 23.65 -27.10
C THR A 107 -8.48 24.38 -26.21
N LEU A 108 -8.69 23.84 -25.01
CA LEU A 108 -9.33 24.51 -23.86
C LEU A 108 -8.33 24.75 -22.74
N ASN A 109 -8.17 26.00 -22.31
CA ASN A 109 -7.48 26.38 -21.09
C ASN A 109 -8.39 27.28 -20.25
N LEU A 110 -8.99 26.70 -19.21
CA LEU A 110 -9.93 27.34 -18.32
C LEU A 110 -9.33 27.43 -16.92
N ARG A 111 -9.16 28.64 -16.41
CA ARG A 111 -8.76 28.92 -15.02
C ARG A 111 -9.77 29.88 -14.41
N VAL A 112 -10.43 29.47 -13.34
CA VAL A 112 -11.62 30.17 -12.83
C VAL A 112 -11.32 31.08 -11.64
N GLY A 113 -10.29 30.77 -10.85
CA GLY A 113 -9.81 31.71 -9.85
C GLY A 113 -9.81 31.09 -8.47
N ASN A 114 -10.10 31.86 -7.42
CA ASN A 114 -10.51 31.34 -6.12
C ASN A 114 -11.96 31.80 -5.87
N GLY A 115 -12.73 31.03 -5.13
CA GLY A 115 -14.15 31.23 -4.86
C GLY A 115 -14.89 29.92 -5.04
N SER A 116 -16.18 29.87 -4.72
CA SER A 116 -17.01 28.70 -5.08
C SER A 116 -17.47 28.87 -6.53
N ASP A 117 -16.74 28.26 -7.44
CA ASP A 117 -16.91 28.41 -8.88
C ASP A 117 -17.79 27.30 -9.47
N VAL A 118 -18.48 27.59 -10.57
CA VAL A 118 -19.27 26.62 -11.32
C VAL A 118 -18.84 26.63 -12.79
N VAL A 119 -18.44 25.46 -13.28
CA VAL A 119 -18.05 25.24 -14.67
C VAL A 119 -18.95 24.20 -15.31
N TRP A 120 -19.60 24.56 -16.41
CA TRP A 120 -20.36 23.63 -17.25
C TRP A 120 -19.75 23.59 -18.66
N VAL A 121 -19.38 22.40 -19.13
CA VAL A 121 -18.95 22.15 -20.51
C VAL A 121 -19.86 21.09 -21.14
N ASP A 122 -20.68 21.47 -22.12
CA ASP A 122 -21.66 20.57 -22.76
C ASP A 122 -21.51 20.52 -24.28
N LYS A 123 -21.48 19.32 -24.85
CA LYS A 123 -21.44 19.09 -26.31
C LYS A 123 -20.27 19.80 -27.01
N MET A 124 -19.10 19.79 -26.38
CA MET A 124 -17.87 20.38 -26.92
C MET A 124 -16.88 19.30 -27.33
N ARG A 125 -16.02 19.59 -28.32
CA ARG A 125 -14.88 18.75 -28.71
C ARG A 125 -13.61 19.57 -28.69
N PHE A 126 -12.61 19.11 -27.93
CA PHE A 126 -11.26 19.66 -27.89
C PHE A 126 -10.29 18.59 -28.36
N THR A 127 -9.64 18.80 -29.51
CA THR A 127 -8.84 17.76 -30.17
C THR A 127 -7.41 17.65 -29.71
N GLU A 128 -6.87 18.67 -29.03
CA GLU A 128 -5.48 18.69 -28.57
C GLU A 128 -5.38 18.57 -27.06
N SER A 129 -5.91 19.54 -26.31
CA SER A 129 -5.83 19.52 -24.85
C SER A 129 -7.01 20.20 -24.18
N SER A 130 -7.39 19.70 -22.99
CA SER A 130 -8.49 20.23 -22.20
C SER A 130 -8.01 20.44 -20.77
N THR A 131 -7.81 21.69 -20.34
CA THR A 131 -7.38 22.02 -18.98
C THR A 131 -8.44 22.87 -18.28
N ILE A 132 -8.88 22.45 -17.10
CA ILE A 132 -9.84 23.15 -16.23
C ILE A 132 -9.25 23.23 -14.81
N VAL A 133 -9.21 24.41 -14.23
CA VAL A 133 -8.62 24.68 -12.90
C VAL A 133 -9.45 25.69 -12.09
N THR A 134 -9.99 25.30 -10.93
CA THR A 134 -10.81 26.15 -10.04
C THR A 134 -10.11 26.57 -8.72
N LEU A 135 -8.91 26.05 -8.43
CA LEU A 135 -7.99 26.41 -7.33
C LEU A 135 -8.50 26.27 -5.87
N ARG A 136 -9.40 27.12 -5.39
CA ARG A 136 -9.78 27.17 -3.96
C ARG A 136 -11.22 27.59 -3.81
N GLY A 137 -11.96 26.93 -2.93
CA GLY A 137 -13.37 27.13 -2.68
C GLY A 137 -14.13 25.85 -2.97
N ASP A 138 -15.42 25.80 -2.64
CA ASP A 138 -16.24 24.63 -2.93
C ASP A 138 -16.75 24.75 -4.37
N ASP A 139 -16.14 24.03 -5.30
CA ASP A 139 -16.33 24.18 -6.74
C ASP A 139 -17.26 23.11 -7.33
N LEU A 140 -17.89 23.40 -8.47
CA LEU A 140 -18.66 22.42 -9.23
C LEU A 140 -18.24 22.41 -10.70
N VAL A 141 -17.64 21.31 -11.16
CA VAL A 141 -17.27 21.11 -12.56
C VAL A 141 -18.11 20.00 -13.18
N VAL A 142 -18.95 20.36 -14.15
CA VAL A 142 -19.79 19.45 -14.92
C VAL A 142 -19.32 19.43 -16.37
N VAL A 143 -18.95 18.25 -16.86
CA VAL A 143 -18.64 18.01 -18.27
C VAL A 143 -19.53 16.90 -18.81
N SER A 144 -20.37 17.24 -19.78
CA SER A 144 -21.37 16.34 -20.35
C SER A 144 -21.32 16.26 -21.87
N ASP A 145 -21.66 15.10 -22.44
CA ASP A 145 -21.84 14.88 -23.88
C ASP A 145 -20.64 15.36 -24.74
N SER A 146 -19.42 15.35 -24.19
CA SER A 146 -18.26 16.03 -24.79
C SER A 146 -17.15 15.07 -25.24
N GLN A 147 -16.26 15.56 -26.10
CA GLN A 147 -15.04 14.88 -26.55
C GLN A 147 -13.81 15.64 -26.07
N LEU A 148 -13.06 15.06 -25.15
CA LEU A 148 -11.92 15.71 -24.50
C LEU A 148 -10.63 14.96 -24.82
N SER A 149 -9.61 15.68 -25.26
CA SER A 149 -8.26 15.15 -25.38
C SER A 149 -7.38 15.67 -24.26
N ASN A 150 -6.53 14.80 -23.71
CA ASN A 150 -5.55 15.09 -22.66
C ASN A 150 -6.15 15.91 -21.50
N LEU A 151 -7.22 15.40 -20.90
CA LEU A 151 -7.96 16.12 -19.86
C LEU A 151 -7.10 16.35 -18.62
N ARG A 152 -6.96 17.60 -18.20
CA ARG A 152 -6.37 17.97 -16.91
C ARG A 152 -7.39 18.78 -16.14
N LEU A 153 -8.01 18.15 -15.16
CA LEU A 153 -8.97 18.76 -14.25
C LEU A 153 -8.33 18.86 -12.87
N ASN A 154 -8.23 20.08 -12.33
CA ASN A 154 -7.78 20.33 -10.96
C ASN A 154 -8.82 21.20 -10.26
N VAL A 155 -9.55 20.64 -9.30
CA VAL A 155 -10.57 21.39 -8.53
C VAL A 155 -9.97 22.13 -7.34
N GLY A 156 -8.85 21.63 -6.79
CA GLY A 156 -8.03 22.37 -5.85
C GLY A 156 -8.40 22.08 -4.39
N LEU A 157 -8.56 23.11 -3.56
CA LEU A 157 -8.91 22.94 -2.14
C LEU A 157 -10.35 23.38 -1.88
N GLY A 158 -11.13 22.56 -1.18
CA GLY A 158 -12.53 22.84 -0.84
C GLY A 158 -13.38 21.58 -1.01
N ASP A 159 -14.64 21.60 -0.58
CA ASP A 159 -15.53 20.46 -0.79
C ASP A 159 -16.07 20.51 -2.23
N ASP A 160 -15.41 19.83 -3.15
CA ASP A 160 -15.63 19.98 -4.59
C ASP A 160 -16.58 18.94 -5.19
N GLY A 161 -17.28 19.33 -6.25
CA GLY A 161 -18.12 18.47 -7.07
C GLY A 161 -17.56 18.31 -8.48
N VAL A 162 -17.28 17.08 -8.90
CA VAL A 162 -16.91 16.78 -10.29
C VAL A 162 -17.90 15.81 -10.91
N GLN A 163 -18.46 16.17 -12.06
CA GLN A 163 -19.32 15.31 -12.86
C GLN A 163 -18.78 15.17 -14.28
N LEU A 164 -18.35 13.96 -14.64
CA LEU A 164 -18.00 13.58 -16.00
C LEU A 164 -19.04 12.59 -16.51
N ILE A 165 -19.97 13.04 -17.36
CA ILE A 165 -21.13 12.26 -17.80
C ILE A 165 -21.16 12.11 -19.32
N ASP A 166 -21.29 10.88 -19.82
CA ASP A 166 -21.49 10.60 -21.25
C ASP A 166 -20.39 11.19 -22.18
N ASN A 167 -19.15 11.30 -21.70
CA ASN A 167 -18.04 11.84 -22.47
C ASN A 167 -17.26 10.78 -23.23
N ARG A 168 -16.51 11.21 -24.23
CA ARG A 168 -15.41 10.46 -24.83
C ARG A 168 -14.10 11.14 -24.49
N ILE A 169 -13.26 10.47 -23.69
CA ILE A 169 -11.99 11.00 -23.19
C ILE A 169 -10.84 10.25 -23.88
N ASP A 170 -9.95 11.00 -24.51
CA ASP A 170 -8.82 10.49 -25.29
C ASP A 170 -7.50 11.02 -24.69
N GLY A 171 -6.44 10.22 -24.74
CA GLY A 171 -5.13 10.59 -24.19
C GLY A 171 -5.04 10.63 -22.66
N SER A 172 -3.82 10.91 -22.19
CA SER A 172 -3.45 10.98 -20.78
C SER A 172 -4.29 12.00 -20.05
N SER A 173 -5.05 11.52 -19.09
CA SER A 173 -6.08 12.32 -18.44
C SER A 173 -5.94 12.22 -16.92
N ARG A 174 -6.12 13.35 -16.24
CA ARG A 174 -5.90 13.46 -14.81
C ARG A 174 -6.96 14.35 -14.19
N LEU A 175 -7.58 13.85 -13.13
CA LEU A 175 -8.43 14.57 -12.19
C LEU A 175 -7.68 14.63 -10.86
N VAL A 176 -7.52 15.83 -10.33
CA VAL A 176 -6.93 16.08 -9.02
C VAL A 176 -7.88 16.94 -8.20
N SER A 177 -8.14 16.52 -6.98
CA SER A 177 -8.44 17.41 -5.87
C SER A 177 -7.23 17.44 -4.93
N GLU A 178 -6.94 18.62 -4.39
CA GLU A 178 -5.83 18.87 -3.46
C GLU A 178 -6.28 18.76 -1.99
N GLY A 179 -7.59 18.64 -1.72
CA GLY A 179 -8.20 18.30 -0.42
C GLY A 179 -9.57 18.94 -0.19
N GLY A 180 -10.31 18.43 0.80
CA GLY A 180 -11.74 18.66 1.01
C GLY A 180 -12.51 17.34 1.01
N SER A 181 -13.81 17.36 1.29
CA SER A 181 -14.68 16.18 1.17
C SER A 181 -15.38 16.21 -0.17
N ASP A 182 -14.80 15.56 -1.18
CA ASP A 182 -15.20 15.74 -2.57
C ASP A 182 -16.24 14.74 -3.04
N SER A 183 -17.06 15.16 -4.00
CA SER A 183 -18.00 14.31 -4.73
C SER A 183 -17.59 14.17 -6.18
N ILE A 184 -16.97 13.04 -6.53
CA ILE A 184 -16.50 12.74 -7.88
C ILE A 184 -17.43 11.69 -8.51
N ASP A 185 -18.10 12.06 -9.59
CA ASP A 185 -19.07 11.23 -10.29
C ASP A 185 -18.74 11.12 -11.78
N ILE A 186 -18.22 9.96 -12.15
CA ILE A 186 -17.74 9.63 -13.49
C ILE A 186 -18.61 8.51 -14.02
N ARG A 187 -19.52 8.84 -14.93
CA ARG A 187 -20.47 7.85 -15.45
C ARG A 187 -20.65 7.86 -16.96
N SER A 188 -20.85 6.65 -17.50
CA SER A 188 -21.15 6.43 -18.92
C SER A 188 -20.12 7.00 -19.90
N ASN A 189 -18.88 7.23 -19.46
CA ASN A 189 -17.82 7.77 -20.32
C ASN A 189 -17.17 6.66 -21.13
N THR A 190 -16.62 6.99 -22.29
CA THR A 190 -15.74 6.12 -23.07
C THR A 190 -14.30 6.65 -23.03
N PHE A 191 -13.41 5.92 -22.38
CA PHE A 191 -11.97 6.17 -22.36
C PHE A 191 -11.30 5.45 -23.53
N LEU A 192 -10.50 6.19 -24.30
CA LEU A 192 -9.87 5.72 -25.52
C LEU A 192 -8.36 5.77 -25.44
N ASN A 193 -7.74 4.82 -26.14
CA ASN A 193 -6.31 4.64 -26.23
C ASN A 193 -5.58 5.94 -26.59
N SER A 194 -4.56 6.23 -25.79
CA SER A 194 -3.34 6.79 -26.35
C SER A 194 -2.25 5.71 -26.37
N PRO A 195 -1.40 5.71 -27.41
CA PRO A 195 -0.49 4.61 -27.70
C PRO A 195 0.67 4.41 -26.70
N LEU A 196 0.76 5.15 -25.59
CA LEU A 196 1.94 5.19 -24.72
C LEU A 196 1.59 5.31 -23.21
N TYR A 197 1.21 4.20 -22.56
CA TYR A 197 1.06 4.14 -21.08
C TYR A 197 0.13 5.21 -20.50
N ASP A 198 -0.93 5.55 -21.21
CA ASP A 198 -1.83 6.61 -20.80
C ASP A 198 -2.75 6.10 -19.69
N ARG A 199 -2.67 6.80 -18.56
CA ARG A 199 -3.46 6.54 -17.36
C ARG A 199 -4.54 7.60 -17.26
N PHE A 200 -5.76 7.18 -16.94
CA PHE A 200 -6.76 8.05 -16.34
C PHE A 200 -6.54 7.99 -14.83
N LEU A 201 -5.94 9.04 -14.28
CA LEU A 201 -5.66 9.14 -12.84
C LEU A 201 -6.72 10.02 -12.18
N ILE A 202 -7.36 9.51 -11.14
CA ILE A 202 -8.14 10.26 -10.16
C ILE A 202 -7.33 10.29 -8.88
N SER A 203 -7.17 11.47 -8.28
CA SER A 203 -6.53 11.65 -6.97
C SER A 203 -7.36 12.67 -6.20
N ALA A 204 -8.02 12.25 -5.12
CA ALA A 204 -8.97 13.09 -4.38
C ALA A 204 -8.34 13.92 -3.25
N GLY A 205 -7.11 13.59 -2.83
CA GLY A 205 -6.36 14.45 -1.90
C GLY A 205 -6.61 14.10 -0.43
N GLU A 206 -6.83 15.09 0.43
CA GLU A 206 -7.15 14.87 1.85
C GLU A 206 -8.64 15.09 2.10
N GLY A 207 -9.36 14.16 2.73
CA GLY A 207 -10.71 14.39 3.24
C GLY A 207 -11.61 13.17 3.06
N ASP A 208 -12.91 13.29 3.35
CA ASP A 208 -13.83 12.16 3.22
C ASP A 208 -14.49 12.21 1.83
N ASP A 209 -13.94 11.50 0.85
CA ASP A 209 -14.36 11.59 -0.54
C ASP A 209 -15.43 10.56 -0.93
N ASN A 210 -16.24 10.89 -1.93
CA ASN A 210 -17.21 10.00 -2.55
C ASN A 210 -16.96 9.88 -4.04
N ILE A 211 -16.38 8.75 -4.47
CA ILE A 211 -15.97 8.51 -5.86
C ILE A 211 -16.86 7.44 -6.51
N ASN A 212 -17.71 7.87 -7.43
CA ASN A 212 -18.58 7.01 -8.21
C ASN A 212 -18.03 6.86 -9.64
N PHE A 213 -17.66 5.63 -10.02
CA PHE A 213 -17.16 5.28 -11.36
C PHE A 213 -18.09 4.24 -12.00
N VAL A 214 -19.16 4.71 -12.65
CA VAL A 214 -20.31 3.88 -13.03
C VAL A 214 -20.51 3.79 -14.55
N ALA A 215 -20.75 2.60 -15.09
CA ALA A 215 -21.09 2.35 -16.49
C ALA A 215 -20.07 2.88 -17.52
N ASN A 216 -18.79 3.03 -17.15
CA ASN A 216 -17.76 3.53 -18.05
C ASN A 216 -17.25 2.45 -19.01
N THR A 217 -16.85 2.84 -20.22
CA THR A 217 -16.20 1.96 -21.20
C THR A 217 -14.71 2.31 -21.28
N ILE A 218 -13.82 1.40 -20.90
CA ILE A 218 -12.36 1.55 -20.98
C ILE A 218 -11.84 0.68 -22.14
N ARG A 219 -11.39 1.28 -23.25
CA ARG A 219 -10.87 0.50 -24.38
C ARG A 219 -9.44 0.01 -24.12
N THR A 220 -9.11 -1.15 -24.70
CA THR A 220 -7.86 -1.92 -24.54
C THR A 220 -6.61 -1.05 -24.52
N HIS A 221 -5.74 -1.18 -23.52
CA HIS A 221 -4.51 -0.37 -23.26
C HIS A 221 -4.75 1.00 -22.59
N SER A 222 -5.83 1.16 -21.84
CA SER A 222 -6.01 2.33 -20.96
C SER A 222 -6.08 1.84 -19.53
N ASP A 223 -5.33 2.46 -18.63
CA ASP A 223 -5.38 2.14 -17.20
C ASP A 223 -6.18 3.21 -16.47
N VAL A 224 -6.99 2.80 -15.50
CA VAL A 224 -7.69 3.71 -14.58
C VAL A 224 -7.09 3.52 -13.20
N TRP A 225 -6.51 4.59 -12.66
CA TRP A 225 -6.00 4.65 -11.29
C TRP A 225 -6.91 5.56 -10.49
N ILE A 226 -7.42 5.08 -9.36
CA ILE A 226 -8.23 5.87 -8.45
C ILE A 226 -7.54 5.89 -7.09
N ASP A 227 -7.06 7.06 -6.69
CA ASP A 227 -6.47 7.32 -5.39
C ASP A 227 -7.45 8.15 -4.58
N GLY A 228 -8.03 7.55 -3.55
CA GLY A 228 -8.92 8.25 -2.62
C GLY A 228 -8.15 9.21 -1.72
N GLY A 229 -6.82 9.03 -1.59
CA GLY A 229 -6.01 9.86 -0.72
C GLY A 229 -6.27 9.60 0.78
N GLY A 230 -6.26 10.66 1.60
CA GLY A 230 -6.53 10.59 3.04
C GLY A 230 -8.03 10.51 3.36
N GLY A 231 -8.38 10.47 4.65
CA GLY A 231 -9.78 10.50 5.15
C GLY A 231 -10.65 9.29 4.76
N ASN A 232 -11.88 9.21 5.26
CA ASN A 232 -12.78 8.07 5.11
C ASN A 232 -13.50 8.09 3.76
N ASN A 233 -12.88 7.50 2.75
CA ASN A 233 -13.41 7.52 1.40
C ASN A 233 -14.49 6.48 1.18
N SER A 234 -15.43 6.79 0.29
CA SER A 234 -16.51 5.90 -0.14
C SER A 234 -16.63 5.93 -1.66
N GLY A 235 -17.20 4.89 -2.25
CA GLY A 235 -17.39 4.88 -3.68
C GLY A 235 -18.11 3.68 -4.24
N LEU A 236 -18.55 3.82 -5.49
CA LEU A 236 -19.21 2.79 -6.27
C LEU A 236 -18.49 2.62 -7.60
N ILE A 237 -17.98 1.41 -7.86
CA ILE A 237 -17.45 1.03 -9.17
C ILE A 237 -18.38 -0.04 -9.76
N GLU A 238 -19.16 0.33 -10.77
CA GLU A 238 -20.16 -0.56 -11.38
C GLU A 238 -20.13 -0.48 -12.91
N GLY A 239 -20.37 -1.59 -13.61
CA GLY A 239 -20.70 -1.57 -15.06
C GLY A 239 -19.56 -1.21 -16.02
N VAL A 240 -18.29 -1.43 -15.67
CA VAL A 240 -17.14 -1.05 -16.51
C VAL A 240 -16.83 -2.08 -17.61
N THR A 241 -16.57 -1.68 -18.86
CA THR A 241 -16.33 -2.60 -20.01
C THR A 241 -15.22 -2.14 -20.99
N PRO A 242 -14.46 -3.03 -21.68
CA PRO A 242 -14.12 -4.43 -21.39
C PRO A 242 -13.20 -4.63 -20.17
N LEU A 243 -13.44 -5.72 -19.43
CA LEU A 243 -12.67 -6.16 -18.24
C LEU A 243 -11.31 -6.81 -18.60
N SER A 244 -10.46 -6.14 -19.38
CA SER A 244 -9.01 -6.44 -19.36
C SER A 244 -8.33 -5.36 -18.53
N PHE A 245 -8.44 -5.50 -17.21
CA PHE A 245 -7.84 -4.60 -16.25
C PHE A 245 -6.41 -5.07 -15.95
N GLU A 246 -5.42 -4.30 -16.36
CA GLU A 246 -4.06 -4.38 -15.81
C GLU A 246 -3.91 -3.24 -14.78
N GLY A 247 -4.43 -3.44 -13.57
CA GLY A 247 -4.11 -2.59 -12.41
C GLY A 247 -5.05 -1.42 -12.14
N THR A 248 -6.16 -1.70 -11.45
CA THR A 248 -6.77 -0.71 -10.55
C THR A 248 -6.10 -0.85 -9.19
N SER A 249 -5.27 0.11 -8.83
CA SER A 249 -4.83 0.34 -7.45
C SER A 249 -5.83 1.29 -6.82
N LEU A 250 -6.43 0.89 -5.71
CA LEU A 250 -7.13 1.79 -4.80
C LEU A 250 -6.18 2.05 -3.64
N SER A 251 -5.76 3.30 -3.47
CA SER A 251 -4.99 3.75 -2.30
C SER A 251 -5.86 4.66 -1.44
N GLY A 252 -5.65 4.63 -0.12
CA GLY A 252 -6.50 5.30 0.88
C GLY A 252 -7.49 4.34 1.56
N PRO A 253 -8.18 4.75 2.64
CA PRO A 253 -9.13 3.88 3.31
C PRO A 253 -10.50 4.00 2.64
N TRP A 254 -11.01 2.89 2.11
CA TRP A 254 -12.23 2.86 1.29
C TRP A 254 -13.30 2.03 1.96
N ARG A 255 -14.50 2.60 2.10
CA ARG A 255 -15.72 1.85 2.38
C ARG A 255 -16.39 1.44 1.09
N ALA A 256 -16.08 0.24 0.60
CA ALA A 256 -16.68 -0.30 -0.62
C ALA A 256 -18.17 -0.64 -0.40
N VAL A 257 -19.04 -0.11 -1.27
CA VAL A 257 -20.45 -0.53 -1.32
C VAL A 257 -20.60 -1.59 -2.40
N ASP A 258 -20.97 -2.79 -1.96
CA ASP A 258 -21.07 -4.05 -2.69
C ASP A 258 -21.87 -3.95 -4.01
N GLY A 259 -21.27 -4.40 -5.13
CA GLY A 259 -21.87 -4.28 -6.47
C GLY A 259 -21.09 -4.84 -7.66
N ILE A 260 -19.90 -5.43 -7.48
CA ILE A 260 -19.09 -5.94 -8.62
C ILE A 260 -19.64 -7.30 -9.08
N ARG A 261 -20.60 -7.30 -10.02
CA ARG A 261 -21.00 -8.51 -10.77
C ARG A 261 -20.07 -8.74 -11.96
N SER A 262 -18.91 -9.36 -11.75
CA SER A 262 -17.97 -9.70 -12.84
C SER A 262 -18.30 -11.03 -13.54
N ASN A 263 -18.16 -11.06 -14.87
CA ASN A 263 -18.02 -12.27 -15.70
C ASN A 263 -16.52 -12.69 -15.67
N PRO A 264 -16.14 -13.98 -15.84
CA PRO A 264 -14.83 -14.48 -15.41
C PRO A 264 -13.72 -14.02 -16.35
N GLY A 265 -12.96 -13.03 -15.90
CA GLY A 265 -11.69 -12.57 -16.46
C GLY A 265 -10.76 -12.20 -15.30
N TRP A 266 -9.46 -12.33 -15.50
CA TRP A 266 -8.43 -12.15 -14.48
C TRP A 266 -8.54 -10.77 -13.82
N ILE A 267 -8.92 -10.75 -12.55
CA ILE A 267 -8.90 -9.54 -11.70
C ILE A 267 -7.76 -9.75 -10.71
N LYS A 268 -6.77 -8.86 -10.73
CA LYS A 268 -5.83 -8.70 -9.63
C LYS A 268 -6.57 -7.85 -8.59
N TYR A 269 -7.06 -8.48 -7.54
CA TYR A 269 -7.58 -7.77 -6.37
C TYR A 269 -6.37 -7.25 -5.59
N GLU A 270 -6.15 -5.94 -5.64
CA GLU A 270 -5.48 -5.24 -4.56
C GLU A 270 -6.63 -4.85 -3.63
N THR A 271 -6.77 -5.59 -2.53
CA THR A 271 -8.01 -5.61 -1.75
C THR A 271 -8.18 -4.32 -0.97
N LEU A 272 -9.41 -3.81 -0.96
CA LEU A 272 -9.83 -2.61 -0.26
C LEU A 272 -9.64 -2.80 1.25
N HIS A 273 -8.76 -2.02 1.86
CA HIS A 273 -8.70 -1.85 3.31
C HIS A 273 -9.72 -0.78 3.71
N ASP A 274 -10.77 -1.17 4.44
CA ASP A 274 -11.59 -0.21 5.19
C ASP A 274 -10.82 0.16 6.46
N ALA A 275 -10.00 1.21 6.43
CA ALA A 275 -9.22 1.60 7.60
C ALA A 275 -10.04 2.26 8.72
N SER A 276 -11.36 2.06 8.75
CA SER A 276 -12.19 2.39 9.91
C SER A 276 -12.73 1.15 10.63
N THR A 277 -12.56 -0.04 10.03
CA THR A 277 -12.99 -1.31 10.60
C THR A 277 -11.78 -2.24 10.71
N HIS A 278 -11.64 -2.95 11.84
CA HIS A 278 -10.63 -4.01 12.00
C HIS A 278 -11.09 -5.24 11.17
N ASP A 279 -11.30 -5.04 9.87
CA ASP A 279 -11.84 -6.06 8.96
C ASP A 279 -10.69 -6.71 8.19
N VAL A 280 -10.31 -7.89 8.65
CA VAL A 280 -9.24 -8.69 8.10
C VAL A 280 -9.72 -9.28 6.78
N THR A 281 -8.95 -9.03 5.73
CA THR A 281 -9.22 -9.56 4.40
C THR A 281 -8.72 -11.00 4.30
N VAL A 282 -9.57 -11.90 3.81
CA VAL A 282 -9.18 -13.29 3.54
C VAL A 282 -9.55 -13.69 2.12
N THR A 283 -8.55 -14.14 1.35
CA THR A 283 -8.71 -14.61 -0.03
C THR A 283 -8.20 -16.04 -0.19
N LEU A 284 -8.82 -16.82 -1.07
CA LEU A 284 -8.36 -18.17 -1.43
C LEU A 284 -8.06 -18.22 -2.94
N VAL A 285 -6.80 -18.40 -3.29
CA VAL A 285 -6.34 -18.45 -4.69
C VAL A 285 -5.49 -19.70 -4.91
N ASN A 286 -5.99 -20.65 -5.71
CA ASN A 286 -5.26 -21.89 -6.05
C ASN A 286 -4.79 -22.68 -4.81
N GLY A 287 -5.63 -22.78 -3.78
CA GLY A 287 -5.28 -23.44 -2.52
C GLY A 287 -4.44 -22.61 -1.55
N ARG A 288 -4.00 -21.41 -1.94
CA ARG A 288 -3.34 -20.47 -1.03
C ARG A 288 -4.36 -19.55 -0.38
N ALA A 289 -4.51 -19.67 0.94
CA ALA A 289 -5.25 -18.73 1.76
C ALA A 289 -4.33 -17.55 2.13
N ASN A 290 -4.66 -16.34 1.68
CA ASN A 290 -3.99 -15.12 2.13
C ASN A 290 -4.89 -14.42 3.13
N ILE A 291 -4.40 -14.21 4.34
CA ILE A 291 -5.04 -13.47 5.42
C ILE A 291 -4.25 -12.17 5.58
N MET A 292 -4.90 -11.04 5.35
CA MET A 292 -4.32 -9.70 5.35
C MET A 292 -5.03 -8.88 6.42
N GLY A 293 -4.29 -8.47 7.45
CA GLY A 293 -4.76 -7.59 8.52
C GLY A 293 -4.88 -6.13 8.08
N THR A 294 -4.95 -5.26 9.06
CA THR A 294 -5.19 -3.82 8.96
C THR A 294 -4.04 -3.07 9.65
N GLN A 295 -4.17 -1.75 9.83
CA GLN A 295 -3.18 -0.96 10.57
C GLN A 295 -3.54 -0.81 12.06
N PHE A 296 -4.45 -1.66 12.54
CA PHE A 296 -5.00 -1.64 13.89
C PHE A 296 -4.96 -3.03 14.48
N ASP A 297 -5.05 -3.13 15.81
CA ASP A 297 -5.09 -4.36 16.59
C ASP A 297 -6.08 -5.41 16.04
N ASP A 298 -5.57 -6.35 15.26
CA ASP A 298 -6.32 -7.45 14.68
C ASP A 298 -6.27 -8.67 15.56
N ARG A 299 -7.44 -9.25 15.83
CA ARG A 299 -7.57 -10.40 16.72
C ARG A 299 -8.18 -11.56 15.96
N ILE A 300 -7.34 -12.49 15.53
CA ILE A 300 -7.71 -13.56 14.60
C ILE A 300 -7.49 -14.92 15.26
N PHE A 301 -8.49 -15.78 15.14
CA PHE A 301 -8.39 -17.18 15.51
C PHE A 301 -8.58 -18.08 14.29
N VAL A 302 -7.62 -18.99 14.07
CA VAL A 302 -7.63 -19.93 12.94
C VAL A 302 -7.74 -21.37 13.44
N ASP A 303 -8.80 -22.08 13.03
CA ASP A 303 -9.03 -23.50 13.29
C ASP A 303 -8.91 -24.29 11.98
N THR A 304 -8.15 -25.37 11.98
CA THR A 304 -7.98 -26.24 10.82
C THR A 304 -8.59 -27.61 11.08
N ARG A 305 -9.29 -28.13 10.08
CA ARG A 305 -9.96 -29.43 10.18
C ARG A 305 -9.77 -30.22 8.91
N LEU A 306 -9.41 -31.49 9.05
CA LEU A 306 -9.46 -32.42 7.94
C LEU A 306 -10.88 -32.97 7.81
N ARG A 307 -11.50 -32.71 6.65
CA ARG A 307 -12.80 -33.30 6.28
C ARG A 307 -12.62 -34.72 5.76
N SER A 308 -13.71 -35.50 5.81
CA SER A 308 -13.78 -36.83 5.21
C SER A 308 -13.39 -36.76 3.73
N GLY A 309 -12.29 -37.41 3.35
CA GLY A 309 -11.73 -37.32 1.99
C GLY A 309 -10.37 -36.59 1.90
N GLY A 310 -9.79 -36.19 3.03
CA GLY A 310 -8.43 -35.63 3.08
C GLY A 310 -8.32 -34.17 2.64
N ARG A 311 -9.45 -33.47 2.48
CA ARG A 311 -9.50 -32.04 2.18
C ARG A 311 -9.38 -31.25 3.48
N GLN A 312 -8.55 -30.22 3.46
CA GLN A 312 -8.37 -29.30 4.58
C GLN A 312 -9.48 -28.24 4.52
N GLU A 313 -10.14 -28.03 5.65
CA GLU A 313 -11.04 -26.91 5.93
C GLU A 313 -10.29 -25.95 6.87
N LEU A 314 -10.28 -24.67 6.53
CA LEU A 314 -9.72 -23.60 7.34
C LEU A 314 -10.87 -22.70 7.80
N THR A 315 -11.07 -22.59 9.10
CA THR A 315 -12.02 -21.65 9.71
C THR A 315 -11.25 -20.48 10.28
N VAL A 316 -11.44 -19.29 9.72
CA VAL A 316 -10.88 -18.03 10.22
C VAL A 316 -11.98 -17.28 10.97
N ARG A 317 -11.70 -16.82 12.18
CA ARG A 317 -12.65 -16.09 13.03
C ARG A 317 -12.04 -14.79 13.50
N GLY A 318 -12.82 -13.72 13.42
CA GLY A 318 -12.52 -12.49 14.14
C GLY A 318 -12.90 -12.64 15.60
N LEU A 319 -12.02 -12.24 16.51
CA LEU A 319 -12.31 -12.09 17.94
C LEU A 319 -12.94 -10.71 18.19
N PRO A 320 -13.46 -10.41 19.40
CA PRO A 320 -14.15 -9.14 19.65
C PRO A 320 -13.32 -7.93 19.24
N GLY A 321 -13.85 -7.14 18.31
CA GLY A 321 -13.17 -5.99 17.71
C GLY A 321 -12.88 -6.18 16.22
N THR A 322 -12.67 -7.43 15.78
CA THR A 322 -12.20 -7.79 14.45
C THR A 322 -13.27 -8.55 13.66
N THR A 323 -13.44 -8.24 12.38
CA THR A 323 -14.26 -9.01 11.43
C THR A 323 -13.38 -9.60 10.33
N ILE A 324 -13.92 -10.56 9.58
CA ILE A 324 -13.25 -11.27 8.48
C ILE A 324 -14.11 -11.13 7.22
N ASN A 325 -13.67 -10.31 6.26
CA ASN A 325 -14.48 -9.96 5.08
C ASN A 325 -15.91 -9.50 5.45
N GLY A 326 -16.05 -8.70 6.50
CA GLY A 326 -17.33 -8.20 7.04
C GLY A 326 -18.11 -9.20 7.89
N GLU A 327 -17.61 -10.42 8.10
CA GLU A 327 -18.27 -11.50 8.85
C GLU A 327 -17.49 -11.87 10.12
N GLU A 328 -18.14 -12.40 11.15
CA GLU A 328 -17.42 -12.89 12.34
C GLU A 328 -16.58 -14.15 12.06
N THR A 329 -16.91 -14.90 11.00
CA THR A 329 -16.29 -16.18 10.69
C THR A 329 -16.34 -16.47 9.18
N LEU A 330 -15.22 -16.89 8.63
CA LEU A 330 -15.08 -17.38 7.25
C LEU A 330 -14.58 -18.83 7.25
N VAL A 331 -15.18 -19.66 6.41
CA VAL A 331 -14.75 -21.06 6.21
C VAL A 331 -14.26 -21.24 4.78
N LEU A 332 -13.01 -21.67 4.64
CA LEU A 332 -12.37 -21.99 3.37
C LEU A 332 -12.19 -23.51 3.23
N ASP A 333 -12.46 -24.03 2.05
CA ASP A 333 -12.21 -25.43 1.69
C ASP A 333 -10.97 -25.51 0.78
N HIS A 334 -10.19 -26.59 0.88
CA HIS A 334 -8.99 -26.88 0.07
C HIS A 334 -7.85 -25.87 0.22
N VAL A 335 -7.42 -25.63 1.45
CA VAL A 335 -6.22 -24.83 1.71
C VAL A 335 -4.99 -25.74 1.72
N ASP A 336 -4.00 -25.39 0.91
CA ASP A 336 -2.68 -26.04 0.79
C ASP A 336 -1.56 -25.17 1.40
N MET A 337 -1.74 -23.84 1.41
CA MET A 337 -0.77 -22.85 1.91
C MET A 337 -1.52 -21.73 2.64
N ILE A 338 -0.95 -21.27 3.75
CA ILE A 338 -1.44 -20.09 4.48
C ILE A 338 -0.35 -19.04 4.45
N VAL A 339 -0.72 -17.82 4.08
CA VAL A 339 0.11 -16.64 4.18
C VAL A 339 -0.65 -15.60 5.00
N LEU A 340 -0.04 -15.17 6.10
CA LEU A 340 -0.57 -14.21 7.04
C LEU A 340 0.28 -12.94 6.99
N SER A 341 -0.34 -11.78 6.86
CA SER A 341 0.32 -10.47 6.90
C SER A 341 -0.58 -9.50 7.67
N LEU A 342 -0.25 -9.16 8.90
CA LEU A 342 -1.12 -8.35 9.78
C LEU A 342 -0.84 -6.85 9.76
N PHE A 343 0.30 -6.45 9.19
CA PHE A 343 0.72 -5.07 8.92
C PHE A 343 1.07 -4.24 10.15
N GLY A 344 0.14 -3.76 10.97
CA GLY A 344 0.53 -3.05 12.17
C GLY A 344 -0.60 -2.81 13.15
N GLY A 345 -0.26 -2.35 14.35
CA GLY A 345 -1.13 -2.42 15.53
C GLY A 345 -0.70 -3.56 16.45
N ASP A 346 -1.32 -3.67 17.62
CA ASP A 346 -0.99 -4.75 18.57
C ASP A 346 -1.85 -5.98 18.25
N ASP A 347 -1.32 -6.91 17.44
CA ASP A 347 -2.08 -8.01 16.87
C ASP A 347 -2.12 -9.26 17.76
N LEU A 348 -3.21 -10.01 17.67
CA LEU A 348 -3.38 -11.31 18.32
C LEU A 348 -3.74 -12.36 17.28
N PHE A 349 -2.78 -13.20 16.93
CA PHE A 349 -2.99 -14.38 16.10
C PHE A 349 -2.87 -15.67 16.90
N SER A 350 -3.91 -16.50 16.86
CA SER A 350 -3.87 -17.84 17.45
C SER A 350 -4.36 -18.89 16.46
N MET A 351 -3.55 -19.93 16.25
CA MET A 351 -3.89 -21.08 15.44
C MET A 351 -3.74 -22.38 16.22
N SER A 352 -4.76 -23.22 16.20
CA SER A 352 -4.71 -24.54 16.84
C SER A 352 -5.27 -25.61 15.92
N ASP A 353 -4.52 -26.68 15.68
CA ASP A 353 -5.07 -27.92 15.10
C ASP A 353 -5.62 -28.80 16.23
N LEU A 354 -6.94 -28.83 16.37
CA LEU A 354 -7.65 -29.54 17.44
C LEU A 354 -7.67 -31.08 17.27
N GLN A 355 -7.15 -31.64 16.17
CA GLN A 355 -7.47 -33.02 15.79
C GLN A 355 -6.64 -34.13 16.45
N ARG A 356 -5.66 -33.82 17.31
CA ARG A 356 -4.76 -34.86 17.88
C ARG A 356 -5.43 -35.86 18.83
N GLY A 357 -6.69 -35.65 19.22
CA GLY A 357 -7.49 -36.61 19.98
C GLY A 357 -8.16 -37.73 19.15
N LEU A 358 -8.19 -37.63 17.82
CA LEU A 358 -9.03 -38.48 16.96
C LEU A 358 -8.26 -39.43 16.04
N GLY A 359 -6.92 -39.47 16.10
CA GLY A 359 -6.10 -40.35 15.25
C GLY A 359 -6.13 -40.01 13.76
N VAL A 360 -6.65 -38.83 13.41
CA VAL A 360 -6.57 -38.25 12.07
C VAL A 360 -5.21 -37.57 11.95
N GLN A 361 -4.47 -37.85 10.87
CA GLN A 361 -3.11 -37.30 10.68
C GLN A 361 -3.15 -35.78 10.60
N ASN A 362 -2.12 -35.10 11.13
CA ASN A 362 -2.01 -33.64 11.17
C ASN A 362 -2.18 -33.01 9.77
N THR A 363 -2.78 -31.83 9.77
CA THR A 363 -2.83 -30.93 8.61
C THR A 363 -1.40 -30.64 8.15
N THR A 364 -1.08 -30.92 6.88
CA THR A 364 0.28 -30.78 6.34
C THR A 364 0.32 -29.61 5.36
N TYR A 365 1.21 -28.66 5.60
CA TYR A 365 1.46 -27.49 4.75
C TYR A 365 2.79 -27.64 4.03
N GLU A 366 2.85 -27.21 2.77
CA GLU A 366 4.14 -27.10 2.08
C GLU A 366 4.95 -25.92 2.64
N ARG A 367 4.28 -24.79 2.91
CA ARG A 367 4.86 -23.56 3.42
C ARG A 367 3.86 -22.83 4.29
N PHE A 368 4.35 -22.17 5.33
CA PHE A 368 3.57 -21.34 6.24
C PHE A 368 4.38 -20.06 6.52
N ASP A 369 3.90 -18.92 6.00
CA ASP A 369 4.57 -17.63 6.18
C ASP A 369 3.69 -16.69 7.01
N VAL A 370 4.29 -16.06 8.01
CA VAL A 370 3.66 -15.09 8.90
C VAL A 370 4.51 -13.83 8.95
N ASP A 371 3.85 -12.69 8.81
CA ASP A 371 4.39 -11.34 8.93
C ASP A 371 3.41 -10.57 9.84
N LEU A 372 3.80 -10.24 11.06
CA LEU A 372 2.91 -9.57 12.03
C LEU A 372 2.94 -8.05 11.78
N GLY A 373 4.13 -7.49 11.61
CA GLY A 373 4.35 -6.19 11.00
C GLY A 373 4.91 -5.16 11.98
N GLY A 374 4.10 -4.54 12.83
CA GLY A 374 4.66 -3.78 13.94
C GLY A 374 3.61 -3.25 14.91
N GLY A 375 4.00 -3.03 16.17
CA GLY A 375 3.12 -3.04 17.34
C GLY A 375 3.54 -4.20 18.25
N ASP A 376 2.95 -4.30 19.44
CA ASP A 376 3.28 -5.38 20.39
C ASP A 376 2.42 -6.63 20.08
N ASP A 377 2.95 -7.57 19.31
CA ASP A 377 2.17 -8.68 18.74
C ASP A 377 2.19 -9.96 19.58
N PHE A 378 1.11 -10.74 19.50
CA PHE A 378 1.01 -12.09 20.07
C PHE A 378 0.69 -13.11 18.98
N PHE A 379 1.66 -13.98 18.69
CA PHE A 379 1.51 -15.11 17.79
C PHE A 379 1.58 -16.44 18.53
N GLN A 380 0.55 -17.27 18.40
CA GLN A 380 0.55 -18.63 18.93
C GLN A 380 0.13 -19.65 17.88
N ILE A 381 0.92 -20.72 17.74
CA ILE A 381 0.57 -21.86 16.91
C ILE A 381 0.80 -23.19 17.65
N VAL A 382 -0.15 -24.12 17.49
CA VAL A 382 -0.08 -25.44 18.13
C VAL A 382 -0.42 -26.55 17.14
N TYR A 383 0.45 -27.57 17.05
CA TYR A 383 0.31 -28.77 16.21
C TYR A 383 0.41 -28.68 14.66
N PRO A 384 0.92 -27.61 14.01
CA PRO A 384 1.11 -27.62 12.56
C PRO A 384 2.17 -28.64 12.14
N ARG A 385 1.98 -29.21 10.96
CA ARG A 385 3.03 -29.95 10.23
C ARG A 385 3.38 -29.20 8.96
N VAL A 386 4.62 -28.74 8.82
CA VAL A 386 5.11 -27.96 7.67
C VAL A 386 6.26 -28.72 7.00
N THR A 387 6.03 -29.29 5.81
CA THR A 387 7.05 -30.10 5.12
C THR A 387 8.12 -29.26 4.42
N GLY A 388 7.95 -27.95 4.31
CA GLY A 388 8.94 -27.01 3.79
C GLY A 388 9.33 -25.98 4.84
N VAL A 389 9.17 -24.69 4.51
CA VAL A 389 9.57 -23.57 5.36
C VAL A 389 8.38 -23.07 6.17
N PHE A 390 8.57 -22.98 7.48
CA PHE A 390 7.75 -22.20 8.38
C PHE A 390 8.53 -20.94 8.74
N SER A 391 8.04 -19.77 8.31
CA SER A 391 8.63 -18.46 8.58
C SER A 391 7.69 -17.61 9.43
N VAL A 392 8.23 -16.97 10.47
CA VAL A 392 7.56 -15.92 11.25
C VAL A 392 8.47 -14.69 11.24
N ILE A 393 7.90 -13.55 10.89
CA ILE A 393 8.51 -12.21 11.00
C ILE A 393 7.58 -11.44 11.95
N ALA A 394 8.06 -11.04 13.11
CA ALA A 394 7.23 -10.36 14.10
C ALA A 394 7.20 -8.85 13.80
N GLY A 395 8.32 -8.13 13.84
CA GLY A 395 8.40 -6.77 13.28
C GLY A 395 9.05 -5.75 14.20
N ASP A 396 8.46 -4.55 14.28
CA ASP A 396 8.85 -3.56 15.29
C ASP A 396 7.86 -3.63 16.47
N GLY A 397 8.30 -3.76 17.73
CA GLY A 397 7.44 -3.83 18.92
C GLY A 397 7.91 -4.93 19.89
N ASP A 398 7.34 -5.00 21.09
CA ASP A 398 7.69 -6.06 22.06
C ASP A 398 6.82 -7.31 21.79
N ASP A 399 7.33 -8.25 20.99
CA ASP A 399 6.53 -9.36 20.46
C ASP A 399 6.60 -10.66 21.28
N TYR A 400 5.52 -11.47 21.22
CA TYR A 400 5.49 -12.82 21.77
C TYR A 400 5.13 -13.88 20.72
N VAL A 401 6.09 -14.75 20.40
CA VAL A 401 5.98 -15.83 19.41
C VAL A 401 6.04 -17.19 20.09
N SER A 402 4.91 -17.92 20.17
CA SER A 402 4.79 -19.26 20.77
C SER A 402 4.54 -20.34 19.72
N ILE A 403 5.53 -21.21 19.50
CA ILE A 403 5.52 -22.32 18.54
C ILE A 403 5.55 -23.66 19.28
N ASN A 404 4.39 -24.32 19.38
CA ASN A 404 4.24 -25.51 20.22
C ASN A 404 3.87 -26.77 19.43
N ARG A 405 4.61 -27.86 19.64
CA ARG A 405 4.37 -29.19 19.05
C ARG A 405 4.29 -29.19 17.53
N VAL A 406 5.20 -28.45 16.91
CA VAL A 406 5.30 -28.27 15.46
C VAL A 406 6.22 -29.32 14.85
N ASP A 407 5.83 -29.88 13.71
CA ASP A 407 6.73 -30.71 12.89
C ASP A 407 7.13 -29.89 11.65
N ALA A 408 8.36 -29.37 11.57
CA ALA A 408 8.81 -28.51 10.47
C ALA A 408 10.14 -28.96 9.86
N THR A 409 10.27 -28.91 8.53
CA THR A 409 11.59 -29.12 7.89
C THR A 409 12.52 -27.93 8.20
N GLN A 410 12.04 -26.71 8.00
CA GLN A 410 12.76 -25.51 8.36
C GLN A 410 11.85 -24.57 9.14
N LEU A 411 12.32 -24.11 10.30
CA LEU A 411 11.70 -23.04 11.07
C LEU A 411 12.61 -21.81 11.05
N VAL A 412 12.07 -20.67 10.63
CA VAL A 412 12.72 -19.36 10.66
C VAL A 412 11.85 -18.42 11.49
N VAL A 413 12.45 -17.78 12.49
CA VAL A 413 11.81 -16.72 13.29
C VAL A 413 12.73 -15.50 13.24
N GLU A 414 12.18 -14.37 12.83
CA GLU A 414 12.81 -13.04 12.87
C GLU A 414 11.92 -12.19 13.76
N ALA A 415 12.38 -11.86 14.98
CA ALA A 415 11.60 -11.16 15.98
C ALA A 415 11.54 -9.66 15.65
N GLY A 416 12.70 -9.04 15.38
CA GLY A 416 12.81 -7.70 14.81
C GLY A 416 13.30 -6.68 15.84
N ASN A 417 12.67 -5.52 15.96
CA ASN A 417 13.10 -4.49 16.92
C ASN A 417 12.14 -4.47 18.11
N GLY A 418 12.63 -4.60 19.34
CA GLY A 418 11.85 -4.59 20.57
C GLY A 418 12.37 -5.63 21.56
N ASP A 419 11.86 -5.64 22.79
CA ASP A 419 12.21 -6.68 23.76
C ASP A 419 11.34 -7.94 23.51
N ASP A 420 11.78 -8.82 22.62
CA ASP A 420 10.96 -9.93 22.12
C ASP A 420 11.03 -11.21 22.96
N ALA A 421 10.01 -12.06 22.84
CA ALA A 421 9.94 -13.37 23.47
C ALA A 421 9.53 -14.48 22.49
N VAL A 422 10.47 -15.39 22.19
CA VAL A 422 10.24 -16.53 21.29
C VAL A 422 10.29 -17.84 22.07
N GLU A 423 9.15 -18.54 22.17
CA GLU A 423 9.05 -19.87 22.75
C GLU A 423 8.89 -20.93 21.65
N VAL A 424 9.81 -21.90 21.57
CA VAL A 424 9.66 -23.11 20.74
C VAL A 424 9.68 -24.32 21.63
N ASN A 425 8.57 -25.06 21.66
CA ASN A 425 8.35 -26.10 22.65
C ASN A 425 7.82 -27.40 22.03
N LEU A 426 8.37 -28.55 22.46
CA LEU A 426 7.88 -29.89 22.10
C LEU A 426 7.81 -30.16 20.57
N SER A 427 8.62 -29.49 19.78
CA SER A 427 8.58 -29.50 18.31
C SER A 427 9.63 -30.44 17.69
N SER A 428 9.38 -30.97 16.50
CA SER A 428 10.35 -31.73 15.69
C SER A 428 10.77 -30.89 14.48
N ILE A 429 12.03 -30.43 14.45
CA ILE A 429 12.50 -29.43 13.49
C ILE A 429 13.80 -29.91 12.83
N ASP A 430 13.91 -29.93 11.50
CA ASP A 430 15.17 -30.36 10.86
C ASP A 430 16.25 -29.26 10.88
N SER A 431 15.83 -28.00 10.67
CA SER A 431 16.67 -26.79 10.73
C SER A 431 15.93 -25.64 11.43
N LEU A 432 16.60 -24.95 12.34
CA LEU A 432 16.06 -23.79 13.07
C LEU A 432 16.95 -22.57 12.86
N THR A 433 16.34 -21.44 12.54
CA THR A 433 16.97 -20.12 12.60
C THR A 433 16.10 -19.18 13.43
N VAL A 434 16.68 -18.56 14.45
CA VAL A 434 16.05 -17.52 15.25
C VAL A 434 16.95 -16.28 15.23
N ARG A 435 16.36 -15.12 14.98
CA ARG A 435 17.00 -13.81 15.06
C ARG A 435 16.14 -12.92 15.96
N GLY A 436 16.76 -12.35 16.99
CA GLY A 436 16.19 -11.34 17.87
C GLY A 436 16.09 -10.02 17.13
N GLY A 437 17.13 -9.21 17.21
CA GLY A 437 17.31 -7.99 16.44
C GLY A 437 17.78 -6.87 17.36
N GLU A 438 17.12 -5.71 17.38
CA GLU A 438 17.44 -4.68 18.38
C GLU A 438 16.54 -4.85 19.61
N GLY A 439 17.09 -5.03 20.82
CA GLY A 439 16.31 -5.18 22.05
C GLY A 439 16.86 -6.29 22.95
N SER A 440 16.29 -6.48 24.14
CA SER A 440 16.72 -7.52 25.08
C SER A 440 15.82 -8.75 24.94
N ASP A 441 16.19 -9.65 24.05
CA ASP A 441 15.33 -10.73 23.62
C ASP A 441 15.39 -11.95 24.54
N THR A 442 14.31 -12.71 24.60
CA THR A 442 14.23 -13.99 25.32
C THR A 442 13.85 -15.13 24.38
N PHE A 443 14.75 -16.11 24.22
CA PHE A 443 14.53 -17.30 23.43
C PHE A 443 14.39 -18.52 24.35
N ASP A 444 13.21 -19.13 24.40
CA ASP A 444 12.96 -20.33 25.19
C ASP A 444 12.76 -21.55 24.29
N LEU A 445 13.80 -22.37 24.16
CA LEU A 445 13.81 -23.58 23.34
C LEU A 445 13.75 -24.79 24.27
N ILE A 446 12.57 -25.36 24.44
CA ILE A 446 12.32 -26.44 25.40
C ILE A 446 11.82 -27.73 24.73
N ASN A 447 12.38 -28.88 25.12
CA ASN A 447 11.84 -30.20 24.78
C ASN A 447 11.69 -30.47 23.25
N ASN A 448 12.50 -29.84 22.41
CA ASN A 448 12.44 -30.03 20.96
C ASN A 448 13.28 -31.22 20.48
N ASN A 449 13.02 -31.68 19.27
CA ASN A 449 13.79 -32.70 18.58
C ASN A 449 14.35 -32.13 17.27
N PHE A 450 15.67 -31.91 17.22
CA PHE A 450 16.35 -31.37 16.05
C PHE A 450 16.98 -32.47 15.21
N ALA A 451 16.54 -32.61 13.95
CA ALA A 451 16.77 -33.85 13.23
C ALA A 451 18.08 -33.94 12.45
N THR A 452 18.71 -32.87 11.91
CA THR A 452 19.99 -33.08 11.18
C THR A 452 20.84 -31.89 10.73
N TYR A 453 20.35 -30.66 10.53
CA TYR A 453 21.11 -29.71 9.68
C TYR A 453 21.81 -28.58 10.43
N LEU A 454 21.07 -27.67 11.03
CA LEU A 454 21.61 -26.43 11.55
C LEU A 454 20.62 -25.81 12.53
N VAL A 455 21.11 -25.39 13.69
CA VAL A 455 20.38 -24.53 14.61
C VAL A 455 21.20 -23.26 14.77
N THR A 456 20.67 -22.12 14.31
CA THR A 456 21.30 -20.82 14.44
C THR A 456 20.43 -19.89 15.26
N ILE A 457 20.99 -19.29 16.29
CA ILE A 457 20.31 -18.31 17.16
C ILE A 457 21.20 -17.08 17.24
N HIS A 458 20.63 -15.93 16.92
CA HIS A 458 21.29 -14.64 16.93
C HIS A 458 20.45 -13.67 17.76
N GLY A 459 20.95 -13.15 18.87
CA GLY A 459 20.28 -12.07 19.62
C GLY A 459 20.44 -10.71 18.93
N GLU A 460 21.58 -10.50 18.28
CA GLU A 460 21.96 -9.27 17.58
C GLU A 460 22.36 -8.12 18.53
N ALA A 461 21.47 -7.22 18.94
CA ALA A 461 21.85 -6.08 19.78
C ALA A 461 20.96 -5.91 21.01
N GLY A 462 21.53 -6.09 22.21
CA GLY A 462 20.85 -5.87 23.49
C GLY A 462 21.37 -6.85 24.54
N ASN A 463 20.59 -7.10 25.60
CA ASN A 463 21.00 -8.08 26.62
C ASN A 463 20.13 -9.33 26.49
N ASP A 464 20.56 -10.25 25.64
CA ASP A 464 19.71 -11.36 25.22
C ASP A 464 19.77 -12.53 26.20
N THR A 465 18.70 -13.30 26.28
CA THR A 465 18.61 -14.51 27.10
C THR A 465 18.19 -15.70 26.25
N LEU A 466 19.05 -16.71 26.15
CA LEU A 466 18.72 -18.00 25.56
C LEU A 466 18.57 -19.07 26.64
N ILE A 467 17.40 -19.70 26.71
CA ILE A 467 17.13 -20.89 27.50
C ILE A 467 17.08 -22.09 26.56
N TRP A 468 18.00 -23.03 26.75
CA TRP A 468 18.07 -24.29 26.04
C TRP A 468 17.86 -25.44 27.04
N ASP A 469 16.63 -25.95 27.15
CA ASP A 469 16.29 -27.02 28.09
C ASP A 469 15.75 -28.27 27.37
N GLN A 470 16.29 -29.45 27.73
CA GLN A 470 15.77 -30.77 27.34
C GLN A 470 15.64 -31.05 25.83
N ASN A 471 16.30 -30.28 24.96
CA ASN A 471 16.25 -30.52 23.51
C ASN A 471 17.05 -31.77 23.10
N LEU A 472 16.39 -32.70 22.41
CA LEU A 472 17.02 -33.81 21.74
C LEU A 472 17.59 -33.35 20.40
N ILE A 473 18.84 -33.70 20.14
CA ILE A 473 19.48 -33.53 18.84
C ILE A 473 19.75 -34.93 18.28
N ILE A 474 19.28 -35.17 17.07
CA ILE A 474 19.54 -36.39 16.32
C ILE A 474 20.53 -36.05 15.19
N GLY A 475 21.59 -36.87 15.05
CA GLY A 475 22.64 -36.66 14.06
C GLY A 475 23.78 -35.76 14.56
N ASP A 476 24.48 -35.11 13.62
CA ASP A 476 25.60 -34.20 13.88
C ASP A 476 25.23 -32.74 13.53
N PRO A 477 24.18 -32.12 14.11
CA PRO A 477 23.87 -30.74 13.76
C PRO A 477 24.90 -29.77 14.31
N LEU A 478 25.02 -28.66 13.61
CA LEU A 478 25.77 -27.51 14.07
C LEU A 478 24.83 -26.59 14.84
N LEU A 479 25.10 -26.39 16.13
CA LEU A 479 24.48 -25.33 16.93
C LEU A 479 25.38 -24.10 16.87
N ILE A 480 24.85 -22.98 16.38
CA ILE A 480 25.49 -21.67 16.37
C ILE A 480 24.63 -20.76 17.24
N VAL A 481 25.24 -20.21 18.28
CA VAL A 481 24.61 -19.21 19.15
C VAL A 481 25.51 -17.99 19.16
N SER A 482 24.93 -16.83 18.89
CA SER A 482 25.57 -15.52 18.98
C SER A 482 24.62 -14.63 19.77
N GLY A 483 25.03 -14.15 20.94
CA GLY A 483 24.28 -13.12 21.67
C GLY A 483 24.33 -11.83 20.85
N GLY A 484 25.52 -11.29 20.67
CA GLY A 484 25.80 -10.23 19.71
C GLY A 484 26.48 -9.07 20.40
N THR A 485 25.92 -7.87 20.34
CA THR A 485 26.39 -6.74 21.15
C THR A 485 25.57 -6.61 22.41
N GLY A 486 26.23 -6.56 23.57
CA GLY A 486 25.60 -6.35 24.88
C GLY A 486 26.02 -7.42 25.88
N THR A 487 25.21 -7.66 26.91
CA THR A 487 25.47 -8.65 27.96
C THR A 487 24.46 -9.78 27.89
N ASP A 488 24.85 -10.85 27.20
CA ASP A 488 23.95 -11.96 26.89
C ASP A 488 24.09 -13.14 27.86
N THR A 489 22.98 -13.84 28.11
CA THR A 489 22.87 -14.96 29.04
C THR A 489 22.43 -16.24 28.32
N LEU A 490 23.09 -17.37 28.61
CA LEU A 490 22.71 -18.70 28.13
C LEU A 490 22.48 -19.63 29.30
N PHE A 491 21.25 -20.10 29.44
CA PHE A 491 20.92 -21.21 30.32
C PHE A 491 20.91 -22.50 29.49
N TYR A 492 21.82 -23.41 29.79
CA TYR A 492 21.94 -24.68 29.07
C TYR A 492 21.71 -25.87 30.01
N ASP A 493 20.57 -26.54 29.89
CA ASP A 493 20.29 -27.82 30.55
C ASP A 493 19.92 -28.86 29.50
N ASN A 494 20.84 -29.76 29.16
CA ASN A 494 20.55 -30.86 28.25
C ASN A 494 20.82 -32.23 28.88
N ARG A 495 19.93 -32.63 29.78
CA ARG A 495 19.93 -33.95 30.43
C ARG A 495 19.76 -35.14 29.47
N ASN A 496 19.36 -34.91 28.21
CA ASN A 496 19.06 -35.98 27.25
C ASN A 496 20.19 -36.25 26.21
N TYR A 497 21.35 -35.60 26.34
CA TYR A 497 22.42 -35.69 25.34
C TYR A 497 23.32 -36.92 25.48
N ARG A 498 23.53 -37.69 24.40
CA ARG A 498 24.41 -38.88 24.36
C ARG A 498 25.70 -38.75 23.53
N SER A 499 25.99 -37.63 22.87
CA SER A 499 27.18 -37.49 22.00
C SER A 499 27.72 -36.07 21.95
N GLY A 500 28.99 -35.85 22.30
CA GLY A 500 29.61 -34.55 22.58
C GLY A 500 29.24 -33.35 21.70
N ILE A 501 28.69 -32.31 22.34
CA ILE A 501 28.60 -30.95 21.80
C ILE A 501 30.03 -30.49 21.51
N ARG A 502 30.29 -30.14 20.25
CA ARG A 502 31.45 -29.29 19.94
C ARG A 502 30.95 -27.86 20.00
N MET A 503 31.11 -27.21 21.15
CA MET A 503 31.10 -25.76 21.16
C MET A 503 32.29 -25.34 20.30
N GLY A 504 32.01 -24.92 19.06
CA GLY A 504 33.04 -24.34 18.22
C GLY A 504 33.60 -23.08 18.90
N PRO A 505 34.75 -22.55 18.46
CA PRO A 505 35.29 -21.27 18.91
C PRO A 505 34.39 -20.06 18.55
N SER A 506 33.12 -20.29 18.20
CA SER A 506 32.20 -19.35 17.59
C SER A 506 31.10 -18.87 18.55
N ILE A 507 31.17 -19.17 19.86
CA ILE A 507 30.51 -18.33 20.86
C ILE A 507 31.31 -17.02 20.90
N ILE A 508 31.00 -16.11 19.98
CA ILE A 508 31.72 -14.85 19.80
C ILE A 508 30.82 -13.77 20.37
N GLY A 509 31.17 -13.32 21.59
CA GLY A 509 30.54 -12.17 22.26
C GLY A 509 29.58 -12.56 23.39
N SER A 510 30.11 -12.92 24.56
CA SER A 510 29.61 -12.47 25.88
C SER A 510 30.37 -13.16 27.03
N GLU A 511 30.43 -12.50 28.18
CA GLU A 511 30.84 -13.08 29.46
C GLU A 511 29.74 -14.02 29.96
N PHE A 512 29.68 -15.25 29.46
CA PHE A 512 28.74 -16.25 30.00
C PHE A 512 29.10 -16.58 31.46
N GLU A 513 28.27 -16.15 32.42
CA GLU A 513 28.29 -16.71 33.77
C GLU A 513 27.76 -18.14 33.72
N ASP A 514 28.69 -19.09 33.61
CA ASP A 514 28.41 -20.52 33.64
C ASP A 514 27.98 -20.92 35.06
N SER A 515 26.71 -20.73 35.42
CA SER A 515 26.15 -21.23 36.68
C SER A 515 25.82 -22.73 36.58
N LEU A 516 26.84 -23.56 36.31
CA LEU A 516 26.73 -25.02 36.45
C LEU A 516 26.59 -25.38 37.93
N LEU A 517 25.37 -25.35 38.45
CA LEU A 517 25.01 -26.01 39.70
C LEU A 517 24.62 -27.48 39.42
N ASP A 518 25.61 -28.31 39.10
CA ASP A 518 25.69 -29.67 39.66
C ASP A 518 27.09 -30.28 39.40
N PRO A 519 27.78 -30.83 40.42
CA PRO A 519 29.02 -31.53 40.21
C PRO A 519 28.75 -32.85 39.47
N PHE A 520 29.30 -32.96 38.26
CA PHE A 520 29.37 -34.20 37.51
C PHE A 520 30.16 -35.25 38.33
N VAL A 521 29.45 -36.06 39.11
CA VAL A 521 30.02 -37.22 39.81
C VAL A 521 30.25 -38.32 38.78
N TRP A 522 31.50 -38.53 38.41
CA TRP A 522 31.93 -39.73 37.70
C TRP A 522 31.50 -40.97 38.49
N PRO A 523 30.87 -41.98 37.87
CA PRO A 523 30.80 -43.29 38.48
C PRO A 523 32.19 -43.92 38.41
N ASP A 524 32.97 -43.74 39.48
CA ASP A 524 34.12 -44.58 39.76
C ASP A 524 33.63 -46.02 39.96
N ASN A 525 33.89 -46.84 38.93
CA ASN A 525 34.14 -48.28 38.95
C ASN A 525 33.52 -48.92 37.69
N GLN A 526 34.31 -49.13 36.65
CA GLN A 526 34.59 -50.47 36.08
C GLN A 526 35.90 -50.45 35.25
N ASP A 527 36.64 -51.55 35.35
CA ASP A 527 38.00 -51.90 34.90
C ASP A 527 38.59 -51.31 33.59
N PRO A 528 39.94 -51.15 33.52
CA PRO A 528 40.66 -50.80 32.32
C PRO A 528 41.04 -52.05 31.51
N MET A 529 40.40 -52.27 30.35
CA MET A 529 40.98 -53.13 29.31
C MET A 529 40.95 -52.46 27.93
N SER A 530 42.16 -52.16 27.45
CA SER A 530 42.61 -52.09 26.06
C SER A 530 41.77 -51.30 25.04
N LEU A 531 42.18 -50.06 24.78
CA LEU A 531 42.00 -49.42 23.47
C LEU A 531 43.37 -49.00 22.89
N HIS A 532 43.47 -49.19 21.58
CA HIS A 532 44.67 -49.26 20.76
C HIS A 532 45.26 -47.86 20.47
N PRO A 533 46.59 -47.66 20.45
CA PRO A 533 47.20 -46.35 20.28
C PRO A 533 47.29 -45.97 18.78
N LEU A 534 46.19 -45.60 18.14
CA LEU A 534 46.21 -44.96 16.82
C LEU A 534 45.17 -43.84 16.59
N ASP A 535 44.26 -43.56 17.53
CA ASP A 535 43.24 -42.51 17.35
C ASP A 535 43.65 -41.09 17.83
N TYR A 536 44.93 -40.87 18.16
CA TYR A 536 45.40 -39.61 18.76
C TYR A 536 46.18 -38.66 17.83
N LEU A 537 46.16 -38.87 16.50
CA LEU A 537 47.00 -38.11 15.55
C LEU A 537 46.24 -37.38 14.42
N TRP A 538 45.06 -36.80 14.72
CA TRP A 538 44.40 -35.85 13.78
C TRP A 538 43.77 -34.61 14.42
N ARG A 539 44.27 -34.14 15.58
CA ARG A 539 43.77 -32.90 16.24
C ARG A 539 44.87 -31.95 16.70
N LEU A 540 45.80 -31.59 15.81
CA LEU A 540 46.69 -30.46 16.09
C LEU A 540 47.25 -29.82 14.82
N TYR A 541 46.41 -29.08 14.08
CA TYR A 541 46.87 -27.98 13.22
C TYR A 541 45.78 -26.91 13.15
N GLY A 542 45.77 -26.04 14.17
CA GLY A 542 45.19 -24.72 14.07
C GLY A 542 46.05 -23.89 13.11
N ARG A 543 45.46 -23.50 11.98
CA ARG A 543 46.10 -22.62 11.00
C ARG A 543 45.72 -21.18 11.37
N LEU A 544 46.75 -20.45 11.80
CA LEU A 544 46.75 -19.00 11.99
C LEU A 544 46.24 -18.29 10.72
N VAL A 545 45.28 -17.39 10.88
CA VAL A 545 45.04 -16.27 9.97
C VAL A 545 45.19 -14.99 10.81
N PRO A 546 46.04 -14.03 10.41
CA PRO A 546 46.31 -12.83 11.18
C PRO A 546 45.18 -11.81 11.03
N THR A 547 44.83 -11.13 12.12
CA THR A 547 44.01 -9.92 12.09
C THR A 547 44.79 -8.80 11.39
N TRP A 548 44.19 -8.21 10.36
CA TRP A 548 44.70 -7.03 9.67
C TRP A 548 44.44 -5.79 10.52
N ASP A 549 45.39 -5.46 11.39
CA ASP A 549 45.90 -4.11 11.60
C ASP A 549 47.23 -4.28 12.36
N GLU A 550 48.33 -3.95 11.66
CA GLU A 550 49.74 -4.22 11.98
C GLU A 550 50.29 -5.64 11.71
N LEU A 551 50.04 -6.18 10.50
CA LEU A 551 51.05 -6.75 9.56
C LEU A 551 50.40 -7.24 8.25
#